data_AF-A0A1H0HXK5-F1
#
_entry.id   AF-A0A1H0HXK5-F1
#
_cell.length_a   1.000
_cell.length_b   1.000
_cell.length_c   1.000
_cell.angle_alpha   90.00
_cell.angle_beta   90.00
_cell.angle_gamma   90.00
#
_symmetry.space_group_name_H-M   'P 1'
#
loop_
_entity.id
_entity.type
_entity.pdbx_description
1 polymer ?
#
loop_
_entity_poly.entity_id
_entity_poly.type
_entity_poly.pdbx_seq_one_letter_code
_entity_poly.pdbx_strand_id
1 'polypeptide(L)'
;MLGFRRGRAAPRASVVPWQGSTVRAEFALLPVRRRREVPSVVLTVGGVRVQLHASDVRAVGRGRSSTAESAVPPLAFLCQPGAASTGSAVRDDLGHLPADAWVLVLDGVPLVAGAVLEGAELASFLTWAADLPG
;
A
#
# COMPACT_ATOMS: atom_id res chain seq x y z
N MET A 1 48.99 1.33 -1.97
CA MET A 1 48.05 2.01 -1.05
C MET A 1 46.68 2.00 -1.71
N LEU A 2 45.77 1.10 -1.31
CA LEU A 2 44.45 0.94 -1.92
C LEU A 2 43.46 1.98 -1.38
N GLY A 3 42.97 2.87 -2.24
CA GLY A 3 41.83 3.73 -1.96
C GLY A 3 40.59 3.21 -2.67
N PHE A 4 39.87 2.26 -2.07
CA PHE A 4 38.53 1.91 -2.53
C PHE A 4 37.60 3.09 -2.26
N ARG A 5 37.28 3.85 -3.31
CA ARG A 5 36.16 4.80 -3.30
C ARG A 5 34.89 3.99 -3.06
N ARG A 6 34.28 4.12 -1.87
CA ARG A 6 32.91 3.66 -1.63
C ARG A 6 32.03 4.30 -2.70
N GLY A 7 31.51 3.49 -3.62
CA GLY A 7 30.54 3.93 -4.59
C GLY A 7 29.38 4.58 -3.84
N ARG A 8 29.20 5.89 -4.04
CA ARG A 8 27.98 6.60 -3.66
C ARG A 8 26.86 5.87 -4.39
N ALA A 9 26.06 5.10 -3.67
CA ALA A 9 24.87 4.49 -4.22
C ALA A 9 24.09 5.61 -4.94
N ALA A 10 23.82 5.43 -6.23
CA ALA A 10 23.01 6.38 -6.98
C ALA A 10 21.69 6.60 -6.20
N PRO A 11 21.17 7.83 -6.11
CA PRO A 11 19.84 8.03 -5.56
C PRO A 11 18.90 7.19 -6.43
N ARG A 12 18.26 6.17 -5.85
CA ARG A 12 17.16 5.47 -6.54
C ARG A 12 16.19 6.57 -6.96
N ALA A 13 15.88 6.64 -8.25
CA ALA A 13 15.01 7.66 -8.82
C ALA A 13 13.79 7.82 -7.90
N SER A 14 13.51 9.06 -7.50
CA SER A 14 12.32 9.39 -6.72
C SER A 14 11.12 8.90 -7.50
N VAL A 15 10.41 7.91 -6.96
CA VAL A 15 9.13 7.46 -7.51
C VAL A 15 8.17 8.63 -7.32
N VAL A 16 7.53 9.06 -8.41
CA VAL A 16 6.51 10.11 -8.34
C VAL A 16 5.37 9.61 -7.45
N PRO A 17 4.93 10.35 -6.42
CA PRO A 17 3.76 9.99 -5.63
C PRO A 17 2.54 9.80 -6.51
N TRP A 18 1.73 8.80 -6.18
CA TRP A 18 0.41 8.67 -6.78
C TRP A 18 -0.62 9.46 -5.97
N GLN A 19 -1.53 10.11 -6.68
CA GLN A 19 -2.58 10.93 -6.09
C GLN A 19 -3.92 10.56 -6.73
N GLY A 20 -4.80 10.04 -5.90
CA GLY A 20 -6.21 9.85 -6.17
C GLY A 20 -7.06 11.02 -5.68
N SER A 21 -8.37 10.82 -5.65
CA SER A 21 -9.34 11.83 -5.20
C SER A 21 -9.29 12.03 -3.68
N THR A 22 -9.17 10.93 -2.93
CA THR A 22 -9.16 10.91 -1.45
C THR A 22 -7.92 10.24 -0.86
N VAL A 23 -7.18 9.50 -1.69
CA VAL A 23 -6.02 8.71 -1.29
C VAL A 23 -4.76 9.25 -1.95
N ARG A 24 -3.67 9.34 -1.19
CA ARG A 24 -2.33 9.61 -1.71
C ARG A 24 -1.38 8.47 -1.34
N ALA A 25 -0.53 8.06 -2.27
CA ALA A 25 0.44 6.99 -2.07
C ALA A 25 1.87 7.47 -2.37
N GLU A 26 2.80 7.19 -1.47
CA GLU A 26 4.21 7.59 -1.59
C GLU A 26 5.13 6.41 -1.34
N PHE A 27 6.12 6.21 -2.21
CA PHE A 27 7.19 5.25 -1.98
C PHE A 27 8.32 5.89 -1.16
N ALA A 28 8.77 5.21 -0.12
CA ALA A 28 9.89 5.65 0.70
C ALA A 28 10.66 4.45 1.29
N LEU A 29 11.91 4.71 1.69
CA LEU A 29 12.64 3.81 2.58
C LEU A 29 12.33 4.23 4.02
N LEU A 30 11.62 3.37 4.76
CA LEU A 30 11.12 3.71 6.09
C LEU A 30 11.52 2.66 7.12
N PRO A 31 11.76 3.08 8.38
CA PRO A 31 12.09 2.16 9.45
C PRO A 31 10.89 1.27 9.80
N VAL A 32 11.12 -0.03 10.01
CA VAL A 32 10.09 -0.99 10.46
C VAL A 32 10.35 -1.51 11.87
N ARG A 33 11.62 -1.57 12.26
CA ARG A 33 12.12 -1.87 13.61
C ARG A 33 13.39 -1.07 13.85
N ARG A 34 13.88 -1.01 15.10
CA ARG A 34 15.06 -0.23 15.56
C ARG A 34 16.24 -0.31 14.57
N ARG A 35 16.25 0.57 13.56
CA ARG A 35 17.29 0.82 12.52
C ARG A 35 17.27 -0.01 11.22
N ARG A 36 16.22 -0.78 10.89
CA ARG A 36 16.10 -1.36 9.54
C ARG A 36 15.10 -0.57 8.71
N GLU A 37 15.62 0.18 7.74
CA GLU A 37 14.81 0.75 6.67
C GLU A 37 14.43 -0.32 5.66
N VAL A 38 13.18 -0.30 5.22
CA VAL A 38 12.70 -1.16 4.14
C VAL A 38 11.95 -0.32 3.11
N PRO A 39 11.91 -0.76 1.84
CA PRO A 39 10.98 -0.22 0.85
C PRO A 39 9.53 -0.31 1.35
N SER A 40 8.85 0.82 1.43
CA SER A 40 7.48 0.94 1.92
C SER A 40 6.67 1.88 1.05
N VAL A 41 5.36 1.67 1.06
CA VAL A 41 4.37 2.61 0.52
C VAL A 41 3.60 3.21 1.68
N VAL A 42 3.56 4.53 1.74
CA VAL A 42 2.71 5.26 2.70
C VAL A 42 1.43 5.64 1.99
N LEU A 43 0.31 5.10 2.45
CA LEU A 43 -1.03 5.54 2.07
C LEU A 43 -1.51 6.61 3.05
N THR A 44 -2.05 7.70 2.51
CA THR A 44 -2.68 8.77 3.30
C THR A 44 -4.13 8.93 2.86
N VAL A 45 -5.07 8.76 3.79
CA VAL A 45 -6.52 8.84 3.55
C VAL A 45 -7.18 9.60 4.68
N GLY A 46 -7.83 10.72 4.40
CA GLY A 46 -8.56 11.48 5.44
C GLY A 46 -7.72 11.86 6.68
N GLY A 47 -6.41 12.05 6.51
CA GLY A 47 -5.46 12.32 7.61
C GLY A 47 -4.87 11.08 8.30
N VAL A 48 -5.39 9.88 8.02
CA VAL A 48 -4.81 8.62 8.49
C VAL A 48 -3.65 8.23 7.59
N ARG A 49 -2.53 7.78 8.19
CA ARG A 49 -1.35 7.31 7.46
C ARG A 49 -1.07 5.85 7.79
N VAL A 50 -0.92 5.02 6.75
CA VAL A 50 -0.60 3.61 6.87
C VAL A 50 0.65 3.31 6.05
N GLN A 51 1.58 2.58 6.66
CA GLN A 51 2.79 2.11 5.97
C GLN A 51 2.59 0.65 5.56
N LEU A 52 2.53 0.39 4.26
CA LEU A 52 2.46 -0.95 3.68
C LEU A 52 3.83 -1.42 3.18
N HIS A 53 4.02 -2.74 3.10
CA HIS A 53 5.16 -3.32 2.41
C HIS A 53 5.11 -2.98 0.90
N ALA A 54 6.17 -2.36 0.37
CA ALA A 54 6.19 -2.01 -1.05
C ALA A 54 6.19 -3.23 -1.98
N SER A 55 6.73 -4.37 -1.53
CA SER A 55 6.66 -5.65 -2.25
C SER A 55 5.23 -6.10 -2.48
N ASP A 56 4.38 -5.92 -1.48
CA ASP A 56 3.00 -6.42 -1.51
C ASP A 56 2.15 -5.50 -2.37
N VAL A 57 2.30 -4.18 -2.22
CA VAL A 57 1.64 -3.20 -3.09
C VAL A 57 2.04 -3.41 -4.56
N ARG A 58 3.31 -3.72 -4.83
CA ARG A 58 3.76 -4.06 -6.18
C ARG A 58 3.17 -5.37 -6.68
N ALA A 59 3.05 -6.38 -5.82
CA ALA A 59 2.40 -7.64 -6.17
C ALA A 59 0.92 -7.41 -6.51
N VAL A 60 0.23 -6.55 -5.77
CA VAL A 60 -1.14 -6.08 -6.05
C VAL A 60 -1.21 -5.42 -7.44
N GLY A 61 -0.37 -4.43 -7.71
CA GLY A 61 -0.34 -3.74 -9.02
C GLY A 61 -0.09 -4.69 -10.20
N ARG A 62 0.62 -5.80 -9.97
CA ARG A 62 0.92 -6.84 -10.97
C ARG A 62 -0.12 -7.96 -11.03
N GLY A 63 -1.21 -7.87 -10.26
CA GLY A 63 -2.22 -8.92 -10.17
C GLY A 63 -1.72 -10.24 -9.57
N ARG A 64 -0.66 -10.20 -8.74
CA ARG A 64 -0.05 -11.37 -8.10
C ARG A 64 -0.49 -11.55 -6.65
N SER A 65 -1.19 -10.58 -6.08
CA SER A 65 -1.76 -10.63 -4.73
C SER A 65 -3.10 -9.90 -4.72
N SER A 66 -4.03 -10.37 -3.89
CA SER A 66 -5.32 -9.71 -3.58
C SER A 66 -5.28 -8.88 -2.30
N THR A 67 -4.13 -8.84 -1.62
CA THR A 67 -3.92 -8.13 -0.34
C THR A 67 -2.51 -7.56 -0.25
N ALA A 68 -2.37 -6.39 0.37
CA ALA A 68 -1.11 -5.85 0.84
C ALA A 68 -1.20 -5.48 2.32
N GLU A 69 -0.20 -5.86 3.11
CA GLU A 69 -0.21 -5.73 4.57
C GLU A 69 0.64 -4.56 5.07
N SER A 70 0.23 -4.01 6.21
CA SER A 70 1.00 -3.01 6.96
C SER A 70 2.38 -3.55 7.36
N ALA A 71 3.41 -2.76 7.12
CA ALA A 71 4.76 -3.09 7.56
C ALA A 71 4.96 -2.89 9.07
N VAL A 72 4.21 -1.97 9.67
CA VAL A 72 4.26 -1.61 11.10
C VAL A 72 2.85 -1.41 11.64
N PRO A 73 2.65 -1.52 12.97
CA PRO A 73 1.38 -1.15 13.60
C PRO A 73 0.96 0.30 13.31
N PRO A 74 -0.34 0.61 13.26
CA PRO A 74 -1.47 -0.31 13.47
C PRO A 74 -1.63 -1.31 12.31
N LEU A 75 -2.20 -2.48 12.61
CA LEU A 75 -2.45 -3.50 11.60
C LEU A 75 -3.43 -2.95 10.56
N ALA A 76 -3.05 -3.03 9.30
CA ALA A 76 -3.86 -2.54 8.19
C ALA A 76 -3.66 -3.39 6.95
N PHE A 77 -4.70 -3.48 6.13
CA PHE A 77 -4.69 -4.24 4.89
C PHE A 77 -5.28 -3.40 3.77
N LEU A 78 -4.62 -3.36 2.62
CA LEU A 78 -5.23 -2.96 1.37
C LEU A 78 -5.64 -4.23 0.64
N CYS A 79 -6.95 -4.48 0.48
CA CYS A 79 -7.43 -5.74 -0.10
C CYS A 79 -8.71 -5.58 -0.91
N GLN A 80 -9.01 -6.60 -1.71
CA GLN A 80 -10.33 -6.72 -2.34
C GLN A 80 -11.37 -7.21 -1.32
N PRO A 81 -12.65 -6.80 -1.42
CA PRO A 81 -13.73 -7.30 -0.56
C PRO A 81 -13.79 -8.83 -0.45
N GLY A 82 -13.57 -9.53 -1.56
CA GLY A 82 -13.57 -10.99 -1.60
C GLY A 82 -12.41 -11.68 -0.88
N ALA A 83 -11.34 -10.95 -0.55
CA ALA A 83 -10.18 -11.49 0.15
C ALA A 83 -10.43 -11.68 1.67
N ALA A 84 -11.46 -11.02 2.22
CA ALA A 84 -11.86 -11.21 3.60
C ALA A 84 -12.40 -12.62 3.84
N SER A 85 -12.03 -13.23 4.98
CA SER A 85 -12.47 -14.57 5.34
C SER A 85 -13.99 -14.61 5.53
N THR A 86 -14.60 -15.71 5.09
CA THR A 86 -16.03 -15.96 5.27
C THR A 86 -16.40 -15.93 6.76
N GLY A 87 -17.39 -15.10 7.13
CA GLY A 87 -17.86 -14.95 8.51
C GLY A 87 -17.05 -13.97 9.37
N SER A 88 -16.11 -13.22 8.79
CA SER A 88 -15.44 -12.11 9.50
C SER A 88 -16.29 -10.85 9.47
N ALA A 89 -16.20 -10.02 10.53
CA ALA A 89 -16.85 -8.71 10.57
C ALA A 89 -16.41 -7.81 9.40
N VAL A 90 -15.14 -7.90 8.99
CA VAL A 90 -14.60 -7.20 7.82
C VAL A 90 -15.35 -7.58 6.54
N ARG A 91 -15.74 -8.86 6.38
CA ARG A 91 -16.49 -9.28 5.19
C ARG A 91 -17.92 -8.72 5.19
N ASP A 92 -18.57 -8.66 6.35
CA ASP A 92 -19.91 -8.09 6.47
C ASP A 92 -19.88 -6.58 6.17
N ASP A 93 -18.85 -5.88 6.67
CA ASP A 93 -18.62 -4.46 6.39
C ASP A 93 -18.33 -4.19 4.90
N LEU A 94 -17.62 -5.09 4.22
CA LEU A 94 -17.25 -4.93 2.81
C LEU A 94 -18.29 -5.47 1.82
N GLY A 95 -19.31 -6.21 2.29
CA GLY A 95 -20.22 -6.97 1.43
C GLY A 95 -21.10 -6.13 0.49
N HIS A 96 -21.19 -4.82 0.72
CA HIS A 96 -21.93 -3.88 -0.12
C HIS A 96 -21.08 -3.25 -1.24
N LEU A 97 -19.76 -3.49 -1.24
CA LEU A 97 -18.83 -2.91 -2.22
C LEU A 97 -18.70 -3.79 -3.47
N PRO A 98 -18.35 -3.19 -4.62
CA PRO A 98 -18.02 -3.94 -5.83
C PRO A 98 -16.90 -4.96 -5.59
N ALA A 99 -17.00 -6.14 -6.19
CA ALA A 99 -16.01 -7.21 -5.99
C ALA A 99 -14.59 -6.85 -6.49
N ASP A 100 -14.51 -5.93 -7.44
CA ASP A 100 -13.28 -5.40 -8.02
C ASP A 100 -12.74 -4.15 -7.31
N ALA A 101 -13.48 -3.60 -6.33
CA ALA A 101 -13.00 -2.51 -5.50
C ALA A 101 -11.78 -2.94 -4.66
N TRP A 102 -10.96 -1.96 -4.27
CA TRP A 102 -9.88 -2.15 -3.31
C TRP A 102 -10.07 -1.25 -2.13
N VAL A 103 -9.83 -1.78 -0.94
CA VAL A 103 -10.21 -1.11 0.29
C VAL A 103 -9.09 -1.17 1.31
N LEU A 104 -8.81 -0.03 1.94
CA LEU A 104 -7.95 0.04 3.11
C LEU A 104 -8.78 -0.27 4.37
N VAL A 105 -8.49 -1.41 4.98
CA VAL A 105 -9.05 -1.86 6.27
C VAL A 105 -8.02 -1.61 7.36
N LEU A 106 -8.47 -1.05 8.47
CA LEU A 106 -7.68 -0.78 9.67
C LEU A 106 -8.25 -1.62 10.81
N ASP A 107 -7.41 -2.34 11.52
CA ASP A 107 -7.87 -3.15 12.65
C ASP A 107 -8.56 -2.28 13.71
N GLY A 108 -9.77 -2.69 14.10
CA GLY A 108 -10.61 -1.99 15.06
C GLY A 108 -11.20 -0.64 14.61
N VAL A 109 -11.07 -0.26 13.33
CA VAL A 109 -11.62 0.99 12.81
C VAL A 109 -12.66 0.68 11.71
N PRO A 110 -13.88 1.25 11.80
CA PRO A 110 -14.86 1.14 10.74
C PRO A 110 -14.31 1.63 9.41
N LEU A 111 -14.78 1.01 8.32
CA LEU A 111 -14.37 1.39 6.98
C LEU A 111 -14.59 2.89 6.73
N VAL A 112 -13.55 3.60 6.30
CA VAL A 112 -13.66 5.00 5.93
C VAL A 112 -14.01 5.08 4.45
N ALA A 113 -15.10 5.76 4.09
CA ALA A 113 -15.58 5.84 2.69
C ALA A 113 -14.54 6.36 1.67
N GLY A 114 -13.52 7.11 2.12
CA GLY A 114 -12.41 7.59 1.28
C GLY A 114 -11.28 6.58 1.04
N ALA A 115 -11.36 5.39 1.63
CA ALA A 115 -10.33 4.34 1.54
C ALA A 115 -10.68 3.25 0.50
N VAL A 116 -11.72 3.49 -0.32
CA VAL A 116 -12.17 2.61 -1.39
C VAL A 116 -11.67 3.14 -2.73
N LEU A 117 -10.97 2.32 -3.51
CA LEU A 117 -10.47 2.60 -4.84
C LEU A 117 -11.26 1.78 -5.86
N GLU A 118 -11.83 2.46 -6.85
CA GLU A 118 -12.66 1.86 -7.89
C GLU A 118 -12.38 2.47 -9.28
N GLY A 119 -12.83 1.78 -10.32
CA GLY A 119 -12.84 2.30 -11.70
C GLY A 119 -11.48 2.83 -12.17
N ALA A 120 -11.49 4.04 -12.74
CA ALA A 120 -10.30 4.66 -13.29
C ALA A 120 -9.25 5.02 -12.23
N GLU A 121 -9.68 5.37 -11.02
CA GLU A 121 -8.77 5.69 -9.90
C GLU A 121 -8.00 4.43 -9.48
N LEU A 122 -8.71 3.30 -9.33
CA LEU A 122 -8.10 2.01 -9.09
C LEU A 122 -7.13 1.61 -10.21
N ALA A 123 -7.54 1.72 -11.48
CA ALA A 123 -6.68 1.37 -12.60
C ALA A 123 -5.38 2.19 -12.63
N SER A 124 -5.49 3.50 -12.33
CA SER A 124 -4.33 4.39 -12.20
C SER A 124 -3.41 3.98 -11.03
N PHE A 125 -3.99 3.66 -9.88
CA PHE A 125 -3.25 3.19 -8.71
C PHE A 125 -2.50 1.88 -9.00
N LEU A 126 -3.18 0.89 -9.59
CA LEU A 126 -2.57 -0.41 -9.92
C LEU A 126 -1.42 -0.25 -10.92
N THR A 127 -1.58 0.62 -11.91
CA THR A 127 -0.50 0.95 -12.88
C THR A 127 0.72 1.50 -12.15
N TRP A 128 0.52 2.52 -11.30
CA TRP A 128 1.60 3.07 -10.48
C TRP A 128 2.25 2.03 -9.56
N ALA A 129 1.44 1.19 -8.92
CA ALA A 129 1.89 0.16 -8.01
C ALA A 129 2.76 -0.90 -8.72
N ALA A 130 2.43 -1.27 -9.96
CA ALA A 130 3.19 -2.24 -10.75
C ALA A 130 4.63 -1.79 -11.06
N ASP A 131 4.83 -0.47 -11.16
CA ASP A 131 6.09 0.21 -11.48
C ASP A 131 6.96 0.51 -10.25
N LEU A 132 6.49 0.16 -9.04
CA LEU A 132 7.27 0.35 -7.83
C LEU A 132 8.64 -0.36 -7.89
N PRO A 133 9.71 0.26 -7.35
CA PRO A 133 11.02 -0.36 -7.27
C PRO A 133 11.00 -1.58 -6.37
N GLY A 134 11.67 -2.64 -6.81
CA GLY A 134 11.85 -3.86 -6.03
C GLY A 134 12.75 -4.84 -6.74
#